data_AF-A0A438JA47-F1
#
_entry.id   AF-A0A438JA47-F1
#
_cell.length_a   1.000
_cell.length_b   1.000
_cell.length_c   1.000
_cell.angle_alpha   90.00
_cell.angle_beta   90.00
_cell.angle_gamma   90.00
#
_symmetry.space_group_name_H-M   'P 1'
#
loop_
_entity.id
_entity.type
_entity.pdbx_description
1 polymer ?
#
loop_
_entity_poly.entity_id
_entity_poly.type
_entity_poly.pdbx_seq_one_letter_code
_entity_poly.pdbx_strand_id
1 'polypeptide(L)'
;MMEMLKEVSCFTNAEAPSTRMSDFFPLTKRVSMNMGGDPPAFVKARLPFGTPESAVSCIQHLQEWTIFNTAEVVMVGIRYMMHTCEQLFKRLEVAEAMRAFISHHPSGVEEMRSRLEKAEAELAATQKAVANGAERARLRRRRGLSRLSEPAEGGKRALEGQIKGVEQENSQLKKEVDELRASLAAQKKETRICRRA
;
A
#
# COMPACT_ATOMS: atom_id res chain seq x y z
N MET A 1 -43.16 -21.16 23.77
CA MET A 1 -44.36 -20.35 23.51
C MET A 1 -45.58 -21.17 23.08
N MET A 2 -45.45 -22.16 22.19
CA MET A 2 -46.61 -22.91 21.69
C MET A 2 -47.25 -23.88 22.71
N GLU A 3 -46.53 -24.29 23.75
CA GLU A 3 -47.05 -25.18 24.81
C GLU A 3 -47.83 -24.45 25.91
N MET A 4 -47.51 -23.18 26.18
CA MET A 4 -48.22 -22.37 27.20
C MET A 4 -49.64 -21.95 26.77
N LEU A 5 -49.91 -21.92 25.45
CA LEU A 5 -51.22 -21.56 24.92
C LEU A 5 -52.27 -22.68 25.04
N LYS A 6 -51.85 -23.91 25.41
CA LYS A 6 -52.77 -25.04 25.61
C LYS A 6 -53.47 -25.03 26.97
N GLU A 7 -52.94 -24.33 27.98
CA GLU A 7 -53.57 -24.24 29.30
C GLU A 7 -54.70 -23.21 29.38
N VAL A 8 -54.83 -22.31 28.40
CA VAL A 8 -55.87 -21.26 28.38
C VAL A 8 -57.04 -21.68 27.47
N SER A 9 -57.61 -22.87 27.72
CA SER A 9 -58.77 -23.38 27.00
C SER A 9 -60.09 -22.76 27.52
N CYS A 10 -60.24 -21.44 27.40
CA CYS A 10 -61.47 -20.75 27.85
C CYS A 10 -62.51 -20.55 26.74
N PHE A 11 -62.19 -20.88 25.48
CA PHE A 11 -63.01 -20.49 24.33
C PHE A 11 -63.42 -21.69 23.46
N THR A 12 -64.34 -22.51 23.94
CA THR A 12 -65.04 -23.52 23.10
C THR A 12 -66.55 -23.57 23.29
N ASN A 13 -67.13 -22.78 24.18
CA ASN A 13 -68.58 -22.69 24.31
C ASN A 13 -69.10 -21.56 23.40
N ALA A 14 -69.71 -21.93 22.28
CA ALA A 14 -70.47 -21.01 21.46
C ALA A 14 -71.74 -20.63 22.23
N GLU A 15 -71.72 -19.46 22.87
CA GLU A 15 -72.88 -18.91 23.59
C GLU A 15 -73.95 -18.49 22.59
N ALA A 16 -75.22 -18.79 22.90
CA ALA A 16 -76.34 -18.51 22.01
C ALA A 16 -76.50 -16.99 21.77
N PRO A 17 -76.89 -16.55 20.56
CA PRO A 17 -77.05 -15.12 20.27
C PRO A 17 -78.10 -14.50 21.19
N SER A 18 -77.70 -13.52 22.00
CA SER A 18 -78.67 -12.80 22.84
C SER A 18 -79.49 -11.82 22.01
N THR A 19 -80.79 -11.78 22.27
CA THR A 19 -81.77 -10.88 21.65
C THR A 19 -82.09 -9.65 22.49
N ARG A 20 -81.48 -9.50 23.68
CA ARG A 20 -81.73 -8.37 24.57
C ARG A 20 -80.78 -7.20 24.29
N MET A 21 -81.35 -6.01 24.09
CA MET A 21 -80.60 -4.77 23.80
C MET A 21 -79.58 -4.38 24.89
N SER A 22 -79.81 -4.78 26.15
CA SER A 22 -78.87 -4.60 27.26
C SER A 22 -77.55 -5.35 27.08
N ASP A 23 -77.55 -6.40 26.27
CA ASP A 23 -76.41 -7.29 26.10
C ASP A 23 -75.47 -6.75 25.00
N PHE A 24 -75.95 -5.80 24.20
CA PHE A 24 -75.16 -5.00 23.26
C PHE A 24 -74.51 -3.77 23.93
N PHE A 25 -74.98 -3.36 25.11
CA PHE A 25 -74.44 -2.24 25.89
C PHE A 25 -74.16 -2.68 27.33
N PRO A 26 -73.16 -3.56 27.55
CA PRO A 26 -72.86 -4.05 28.87
C PRO A 26 -72.56 -2.87 29.79
N LEU A 27 -73.33 -2.76 30.87
CA LEU A 27 -73.07 -1.80 31.96
C LEU A 27 -71.63 -2.05 32.44
N THR A 28 -70.70 -1.17 32.06
CA THR A 28 -69.30 -1.36 32.46
C THR A 28 -69.13 -0.93 33.91
N LYS A 29 -68.79 -1.88 34.77
CA LYS A 29 -68.38 -1.58 36.14
C LYS A 29 -66.91 -1.17 36.10
N ARG A 30 -66.59 -0.03 36.70
CA ARG A 30 -65.19 0.34 36.95
C ARG A 30 -64.71 -0.45 38.16
N VAL A 31 -63.69 -1.25 37.95
CA VAL A 31 -62.98 -1.94 39.03
C VAL A 31 -61.61 -1.29 39.16
N SER A 32 -61.29 -0.80 40.36
CA SER A 32 -59.94 -0.37 40.70
C SER A 32 -59.19 -1.55 41.31
N MET A 33 -58.13 -1.98 40.66
CA MET A 33 -57.20 -2.97 41.21
C MET A 33 -56.02 -2.25 41.84
N ASN A 34 -55.68 -2.66 43.06
CA ASN A 34 -54.43 -2.29 43.69
C ASN A 34 -53.35 -3.24 43.16
N MET A 35 -52.35 -2.70 42.46
CA MET A 35 -51.22 -3.47 41.92
C MET A 35 -50.04 -3.55 42.90
N GLY A 36 -50.19 -3.07 44.14
CA GLY A 36 -49.11 -2.96 45.11
C GLY A 36 -48.14 -1.81 44.79
N GLY A 37 -47.04 -1.73 45.55
CA GLY A 37 -46.02 -0.67 45.45
C GLY A 37 -46.12 0.41 46.53
N ASP A 38 -45.02 1.16 46.74
CA ASP A 38 -44.98 2.37 47.58
C ASP A 38 -44.46 3.56 46.75
N PRO A 39 -45.31 4.55 46.41
CA PRO A 39 -46.74 4.63 46.74
C PRO A 39 -47.60 3.63 45.91
N PRO A 40 -48.79 3.26 46.40
CA PRO A 40 -49.64 2.25 45.75
C PRO A 40 -50.06 2.65 44.32
N ALA A 41 -49.83 1.77 43.35
CA ALA A 41 -50.28 1.96 41.98
C ALA A 41 -51.68 1.35 41.78
N PHE A 42 -52.63 2.17 41.31
CA PHE A 42 -53.99 1.72 41.01
C PHE A 42 -54.28 1.72 39.52
N VAL A 43 -54.74 0.59 38.99
CA VAL A 43 -55.21 0.47 37.62
C VAL A 43 -56.74 0.44 37.63
N LYS A 44 -57.37 1.34 36.87
CA LYS A 44 -58.83 1.37 36.68
C LYS A 44 -59.18 0.69 35.37
N ALA A 45 -59.74 -0.51 35.46
CA ALA A 45 -60.27 -1.23 34.30
C ALA A 45 -61.79 -1.07 34.23
N ARG A 46 -62.33 -0.98 33.00
CA ARG A 46 -63.77 -1.09 32.75
C ARG A 46 -64.05 -2.53 32.33
N LEU A 47 -64.81 -3.26 33.15
CA LEU A 47 -65.20 -4.63 32.86
C LEU A 47 -66.72 -4.72 32.71
N PRO A 48 -67.23 -5.56 31.80
CA PRO A 48 -68.67 -5.80 31.67
C PRO A 48 -69.24 -6.39 32.98
N PHE A 49 -70.47 -5.99 33.31
CA PHE A 49 -71.18 -6.52 34.47
C PHE A 49 -71.33 -8.05 34.38
N GLY A 50 -71.07 -8.77 35.47
CA GLY A 50 -71.12 -10.25 35.49
C GLY A 50 -69.79 -10.94 35.12
N THR A 51 -68.69 -10.20 34.93
CA THR A 51 -67.36 -10.81 34.76
C THR A 51 -67.02 -11.66 35.99
N PRO A 52 -66.78 -12.98 35.84
CA PRO A 52 -66.43 -13.85 36.96
C PRO A 52 -65.12 -13.39 37.63
N GLU A 53 -65.01 -13.54 38.95
CA GLU A 53 -63.80 -13.19 39.71
C GLU A 53 -62.54 -13.93 39.21
N SER A 54 -62.71 -15.13 38.66
CA SER A 54 -61.61 -15.87 38.02
C SER A 54 -61.04 -15.15 36.80
N ALA A 55 -61.89 -14.56 35.94
CA ALA A 55 -61.45 -13.79 34.79
C ALA A 55 -60.73 -12.50 35.21
N VAL A 56 -61.20 -11.86 36.29
CA VAL A 56 -60.57 -10.69 36.92
C VAL A 56 -59.16 -11.02 37.43
N SER A 57 -59.01 -12.16 38.12
CA SER A 57 -57.71 -12.66 38.62
C SER A 57 -56.74 -13.01 37.47
N CYS A 58 -57.22 -13.65 36.40
CA CYS A 58 -56.39 -13.94 35.23
C CYS A 58 -55.85 -12.67 34.56
N ILE A 59 -56.68 -11.62 34.43
CA ILE A 59 -56.25 -10.33 33.86
C ILE A 59 -55.16 -9.68 34.72
N GLN A 60 -55.33 -9.71 36.05
CA GLN A 60 -54.32 -9.18 36.99
C GLN A 60 -52.99 -9.92 36.85
N HIS A 61 -53.01 -11.26 36.85
CA HIS A 61 -51.80 -12.08 36.72
C HIS A 61 -51.07 -11.83 35.39
N LEU A 62 -51.81 -11.66 34.29
CA LEU A 62 -51.23 -11.32 32.98
C LEU A 62 -50.60 -9.91 32.97
N GLN A 63 -51.17 -8.95 33.69
CA GLN A 63 -50.60 -7.60 33.80
C GLN A 63 -49.33 -7.59 34.64
N GLU A 64 -49.31 -8.28 35.79
CA GLU A 64 -48.11 -8.45 36.62
C GLU A 64 -46.99 -9.17 35.86
N TRP A 65 -47.33 -10.23 35.13
CA TRP A 65 -46.41 -10.92 34.21
C TRP A 65 -45.83 -10.00 33.13
N THR A 66 -46.64 -9.10 32.57
CA THR A 66 -46.18 -8.13 31.56
C THR A 66 -45.22 -7.11 32.13
N ILE A 67 -45.45 -6.64 33.36
CA ILE A 67 -44.54 -5.74 34.08
C ILE A 67 -43.20 -6.44 34.31
N PHE A 68 -43.22 -7.70 34.76
CA PHE A 68 -42.02 -8.49 34.99
C PHE A 68 -41.21 -8.71 33.70
N ASN A 69 -41.85 -9.13 32.61
CA ASN A 69 -41.17 -9.31 31.32
C ASN A 69 -40.57 -8.01 30.79
N THR A 70 -41.28 -6.89 30.95
CA THR A 70 -40.78 -5.58 30.51
C THR A 70 -39.54 -5.18 31.32
N ALA A 71 -39.56 -5.40 32.63
CA ALA A 71 -38.41 -5.16 33.50
C ALA A 71 -37.21 -6.04 33.11
N GLU A 72 -37.43 -7.32 32.81
CA GLU A 72 -36.37 -8.22 32.34
C GLU A 72 -35.73 -7.75 31.03
N VAL A 73 -36.55 -7.39 30.04
CA VAL A 73 -36.06 -6.87 28.74
C VAL A 73 -35.22 -5.60 28.94
N VAL A 74 -35.70 -4.67 29.79
CA VAL A 74 -34.95 -3.45 30.13
C VAL A 74 -33.63 -3.78 30.82
N MET A 75 -33.63 -4.69 31.80
CA MET A 75 -32.41 -5.11 32.50
C MET A 75 -31.39 -5.79 31.56
N VAL A 76 -31.85 -6.63 30.63
CA VAL A 76 -30.97 -7.24 29.61
C VAL A 76 -30.34 -6.16 28.74
N GLY A 77 -31.12 -5.16 28.30
CA GLY A 77 -30.63 -4.01 27.54
C GLY A 77 -29.58 -3.21 28.30
N ILE A 78 -29.83 -2.89 29.58
CA ILE A 78 -28.86 -2.19 30.44
C ILE A 78 -27.57 -2.98 30.59
N ARG A 79 -27.66 -4.29 30.88
CA ARG A 79 -26.48 -5.16 31.00
C ARG A 79 -25.66 -5.19 29.72
N TYR A 80 -26.32 -5.29 28.57
CA TYR A 80 -25.65 -5.25 27.26
C TYR A 80 -24.92 -3.92 27.02
N MET A 81 -25.56 -2.79 27.33
CA MET A 81 -24.94 -1.47 27.20
C MET A 81 -23.74 -1.32 28.14
N MET A 82 -23.86 -1.75 29.40
CA MET A 82 -22.74 -1.72 30.36
C MET A 82 -21.54 -2.53 29.85
N HIS A 83 -21.77 -3.75 29.37
CA HIS A 83 -20.72 -4.59 28.81
C HIS A 83 -20.06 -3.92 27.58
N THR A 84 -20.84 -3.27 26.73
CA THR A 84 -20.33 -2.53 25.57
C THR A 84 -19.46 -1.34 25.99
N CYS A 85 -19.90 -0.57 26.99
CA CYS A 85 -19.14 0.55 27.54
C CYS A 85 -17.78 0.10 28.10
N GLU A 86 -17.74 -1.02 28.83
CA GLU A 86 -16.49 -1.58 29.35
C GLU A 86 -15.51 -1.94 28.22
N GLN A 87 -16.01 -2.55 27.14
CA GLN A 87 -15.18 -2.87 25.98
C GLN A 87 -14.64 -1.62 25.27
N LEU A 88 -15.47 -0.58 25.14
CA LEU A 88 -15.05 0.71 24.56
C LEU A 88 -13.97 1.38 25.42
N PHE A 89 -14.10 1.32 26.75
CA PHE A 89 -13.09 1.86 27.66
C PHE A 89 -11.74 1.15 27.50
N LYS A 90 -11.73 -0.19 27.43
CA LYS A 90 -10.50 -0.96 27.16
C LYS A 90 -9.87 -0.60 25.81
N ARG A 91 -10.68 -0.39 24.77
CA ARG A 91 -10.18 0.07 23.45
C ARG A 91 -9.60 1.48 23.52
N LEU A 92 -10.21 2.36 24.31
CA LEU A 92 -9.73 3.72 24.51
C LEU A 92 -8.37 3.73 25.21
N GLU A 93 -8.21 2.96 26.29
CA GLU A 93 -6.93 2.81 27.00
C GLU A 93 -5.79 2.36 26.06
N VAL A 94 -6.06 1.36 25.21
CA VAL A 94 -5.07 0.90 24.22
C VAL A 94 -4.74 2.01 23.21
N ALA A 95 -5.75 2.72 22.71
CA ALA A 95 -5.54 3.82 21.77
C ALA A 95 -4.72 4.96 22.39
N GLU A 96 -4.96 5.29 23.66
CA GLU A 96 -4.18 6.28 24.41
C GLU A 96 -2.74 5.82 24.62
N ALA A 97 -2.52 4.55 24.98
CA ALA A 97 -1.19 3.99 25.12
C ALA A 97 -0.42 4.00 23.79
N MET A 98 -1.07 3.65 22.67
CA MET A 98 -0.49 3.73 21.33
C MET A 98 -0.14 5.17 20.96
N ARG A 99 -1.02 6.12 21.26
CA ARG A 99 -0.78 7.55 21.02
C ARG A 99 0.42 8.04 21.84
N ALA A 100 0.47 7.71 23.12
CA ALA A 100 1.59 8.06 24.00
C ALA A 100 2.91 7.47 23.47
N PHE A 101 2.91 6.21 23.06
CA PHE A 101 4.08 5.56 22.45
C PHE A 101 4.57 6.34 21.21
N ILE A 102 3.67 6.66 20.27
CA ILE A 102 4.01 7.42 19.06
C ILE A 102 4.54 8.83 19.43
N SER A 103 3.91 9.50 20.39
CA SER A 103 4.33 10.84 20.85
C SER A 103 5.67 10.85 21.59
N HIS A 104 5.99 9.79 22.33
CA HIS A 104 7.25 9.67 23.06
C HIS A 104 8.40 9.08 22.24
N HIS A 105 8.12 8.51 21.06
CA HIS A 105 9.14 7.92 20.20
C HIS A 105 9.43 8.66 18.88
N PRO A 106 9.46 10.02 18.82
CA PRO A 106 9.86 10.74 17.62
C PRO A 106 11.37 10.57 17.35
N SER A 107 12.15 10.16 18.36
CA SER A 107 13.60 10.01 18.27
C SER A 107 14.05 9.01 17.21
N GLY A 108 13.27 7.96 16.94
CA GLY A 108 13.62 7.00 15.89
C GLY A 108 13.57 7.63 14.49
N VAL A 109 12.65 8.56 14.26
CA VAL A 109 12.55 9.29 12.99
C VAL A 109 13.69 10.29 12.87
N GLU A 110 13.98 11.03 13.93
CA GLU A 110 15.07 12.02 13.92
C GLU A 110 16.45 11.35 13.84
N GLU A 111 16.64 10.20 14.51
CA GLU A 111 17.84 9.37 14.39
C GLU A 111 18.00 8.87 12.95
N MET A 112 16.94 8.32 12.34
CA MET A 112 17.00 7.91 10.94
C MET A 112 17.30 9.09 9.99
N ARG A 113 16.73 10.28 10.25
CA ARG A 113 17.07 11.49 9.49
C ARG A 113 18.54 11.85 9.62
N SER A 114 19.09 11.85 10.83
CA SER A 114 20.52 12.14 11.04
C SER A 114 21.44 11.11 10.36
N ARG A 115 21.03 9.83 10.32
CA ARG A 115 21.75 8.77 9.62
C ARG A 115 21.70 8.95 8.10
N LEU A 116 20.57 9.36 7.56
CA LEU A 116 20.42 9.71 6.14
C LEU A 116 21.27 10.95 5.79
N GLU A 117 21.12 12.01 6.59
CA GLU A 117 22.08 13.10 6.85
C GLU A 117 23.52 12.78 6.47
N LYS A 118 24.08 11.93 7.32
CA LYS A 118 25.47 11.51 7.27
C LYS A 118 25.78 10.70 6.01
N ALA A 119 24.90 9.78 5.61
CA ALA A 119 25.11 8.95 4.43
C ALA A 119 25.14 9.78 3.14
N GLU A 120 24.30 10.82 3.04
CA GLU A 120 24.31 11.75 1.91
C GLU A 120 25.62 12.56 1.86
N ALA A 121 26.10 13.05 3.00
CA ALA A 121 27.39 13.74 3.08
C ALA A 121 28.57 12.84 2.67
N GLU A 122 28.59 11.57 3.11
CA GLU A 122 29.60 10.59 2.73
C GLU A 122 29.56 10.25 1.23
N LEU A 123 28.35 10.10 0.66
CA LEU A 123 28.16 9.90 -0.77
C LEU A 123 28.71 11.09 -1.57
N ALA A 124 28.37 12.32 -1.17
CA ALA A 124 28.85 13.54 -1.82
C ALA A 124 30.39 13.65 -1.75
N ALA A 125 30.99 13.33 -0.60
CA ALA A 125 32.45 13.29 -0.44
C ALA A 125 33.10 12.25 -1.36
N THR A 126 32.50 11.06 -1.46
CA THR A 126 32.98 9.97 -2.33
C THR A 126 32.90 10.35 -3.81
N GLN A 127 31.77 10.92 -4.25
CA GLN A 127 31.60 11.38 -5.62
C GLN A 127 32.63 12.46 -5.99
N LYS A 128 32.90 13.41 -5.09
CA LYS A 128 33.95 14.42 -5.29
C LYS A 128 35.34 13.79 -5.38
N ALA A 129 35.65 12.80 -4.55
CA ALA A 129 36.92 12.08 -4.61
C ALA A 129 37.08 11.30 -5.93
N VAL A 130 36.02 10.65 -6.39
CA VAL A 130 35.98 9.93 -7.68
C VAL A 130 36.19 10.89 -8.86
N ALA A 131 35.49 12.03 -8.87
CA ALA A 131 35.65 13.06 -9.91
C ALA A 131 37.09 13.58 -9.96
N ASN A 132 37.66 13.95 -8.82
CA ASN A 132 39.05 14.40 -8.71
C ASN A 132 40.05 13.32 -9.14
N GLY A 133 39.79 12.06 -8.78
CA GLY A 133 40.59 10.90 -9.21
C GLY A 133 40.56 10.71 -10.73
N ALA A 134 39.38 10.83 -11.33
CA ALA A 134 39.20 10.74 -12.78
C ALA A 134 39.94 11.87 -13.51
N GLU A 135 39.89 13.10 -13.00
CA GLU A 135 40.67 14.21 -13.57
C GLU A 135 42.18 13.98 -13.48
N ARG A 136 42.68 13.56 -12.32
CA ARG A 136 44.11 13.22 -12.13
C ARG A 136 44.55 12.11 -13.08
N ALA A 137 43.72 11.09 -13.28
CA ALA A 137 44.00 10.00 -14.21
C ALA A 137 44.05 10.50 -15.67
N ARG A 138 43.11 11.36 -16.09
CA ARG A 138 43.10 11.99 -17.42
C ARG A 138 44.35 12.86 -17.64
N LEU A 139 44.73 13.68 -16.66
CA LEU A 139 45.94 14.51 -16.72
C LEU A 139 47.21 13.65 -16.85
N ARG A 140 47.32 12.57 -16.06
CA ARG A 140 48.44 11.63 -16.14
C ARG A 140 48.52 10.96 -17.51
N ARG A 141 47.39 10.52 -18.07
CA ARG A 141 47.33 9.95 -19.43
C ARG A 141 47.78 10.96 -20.48
N ARG A 142 47.28 12.21 -20.42
CA ARG A 142 47.72 13.28 -21.33
C ARG A 142 49.23 13.51 -21.27
N ARG A 143 49.80 13.64 -20.08
CA ARG A 143 51.25 13.80 -19.90
C ARG A 143 52.05 12.61 -20.44
N GLY A 144 51.56 11.38 -20.25
CA GLY A 144 52.17 10.17 -20.80
C GLY A 144 52.17 10.15 -22.33
N LEU A 145 51.03 10.53 -22.94
CA LEU A 145 50.89 10.65 -24.40
C LEU A 145 51.83 11.72 -24.98
N SER A 146 51.95 12.89 -24.35
CA SER A 146 52.88 13.94 -24.81
C SER A 146 54.35 13.49 -24.80
N ARG A 147 54.78 12.76 -23.76
CA ARG A 147 56.16 12.22 -23.67
C ARG A 147 56.47 11.14 -24.71
N LEU A 148 55.46 10.42 -25.18
CA LEU A 148 55.62 9.38 -26.20
C LEU A 148 55.52 9.95 -27.63
N SER A 149 54.91 11.13 -27.81
CA SER A 149 54.75 11.77 -29.11
C SER A 149 56.04 12.39 -29.65
N GLU A 150 56.91 12.93 -28.78
CA GLU A 150 58.18 13.55 -29.20
C GLU A 150 59.15 12.57 -29.91
N PRO A 151 59.44 11.37 -29.37
CA PRO A 151 60.30 10.42 -30.07
C PRO A 151 59.64 9.81 -31.32
N ALA A 152 58.31 9.74 -31.37
CA ALA A 152 57.57 9.24 -32.52
C ALA A 152 57.60 10.21 -33.72
N GLU A 153 57.57 11.52 -33.49
CA GLU A 153 57.78 12.51 -34.56
C GLU A 153 59.21 12.49 -35.09
N GLY A 154 60.21 12.37 -34.21
CA GLY A 154 61.61 12.21 -34.62
C GLY A 154 61.82 10.98 -35.52
N GLY A 155 61.21 9.85 -35.15
CA GLY A 155 61.23 8.63 -35.96
C GLY A 155 60.53 8.80 -37.31
N LYS A 156 59.36 9.45 -37.36
CA LYS A 156 58.65 9.73 -38.62
C LYS A 156 59.49 10.58 -39.58
N ARG A 157 60.15 11.64 -39.09
CA ARG A 157 60.98 12.52 -39.93
C ARG A 157 62.22 11.79 -40.47
N ALA A 158 62.83 10.92 -39.65
CA ALA A 158 63.95 10.09 -40.09
C ALA A 158 63.54 9.08 -41.18
N LEU A 159 62.39 8.44 -41.02
CA LEU A 159 61.84 7.52 -42.02
C LEU A 159 61.45 8.24 -43.32
N GLU A 160 60.84 9.43 -43.21
CA GLU A 160 60.48 10.24 -44.39
C GLU A 160 61.73 10.67 -45.20
N GLY A 161 62.82 11.01 -44.51
CA GLY A 161 64.11 11.27 -45.16
C GLY A 161 64.66 10.06 -45.90
N GLN A 162 64.58 8.86 -45.30
CA GLN A 162 65.01 7.62 -45.96
C GLN A 162 64.16 7.29 -47.18
N ILE A 163 62.83 7.46 -47.11
CA ILE A 163 61.94 7.21 -48.26
C ILE A 163 62.30 8.12 -49.43
N LYS A 164 62.51 9.43 -49.17
CA LYS A 164 62.92 10.38 -50.22
C LYS A 164 64.27 10.01 -50.84
N GLY A 165 65.22 9.54 -50.02
CA GLY A 165 66.51 9.03 -50.51
C GLY A 165 66.35 7.81 -51.42
N VAL A 166 65.56 6.82 -50.98
CA VAL A 166 65.29 5.60 -51.77
C VAL A 166 64.56 5.92 -53.07
N GLU A 167 63.60 6.85 -53.08
CA GLU A 167 62.89 7.29 -54.28
C GLU A 167 63.83 7.97 -55.29
N GLN A 168 64.78 8.77 -54.80
CA GLN A 168 65.81 9.39 -55.63
C GLN A 168 66.74 8.34 -56.25
N GLU A 169 67.24 7.39 -55.44
CA GLU A 169 68.05 6.28 -55.93
C GLU A 169 67.30 5.44 -56.98
N ASN A 170 66.02 5.13 -56.75
CA ASN A 170 65.20 4.41 -57.71
C ASN A 170 65.03 5.18 -59.03
N SER A 171 64.86 6.51 -58.95
CA SER A 171 64.76 7.37 -60.13
C SER A 171 66.06 7.38 -60.93
N GLN A 172 67.21 7.31 -60.26
CA GLN A 172 68.51 7.24 -60.89
C GLN A 172 68.76 5.88 -61.53
N LEU A 173 68.52 4.78 -60.81
CA LEU A 173 68.60 3.42 -61.35
C LEU A 173 67.70 3.24 -62.57
N LYS A 174 66.49 3.83 -62.56
CA LYS A 174 65.58 3.76 -63.70
C LYS A 174 66.17 4.40 -64.95
N LYS A 175 66.84 5.55 -64.82
CA LYS A 175 67.54 6.20 -65.94
C LYS A 175 68.68 5.34 -66.48
N GLU A 176 69.50 4.77 -65.59
CA GLU A 176 70.60 3.89 -65.98
C GLU A 176 70.11 2.63 -66.71
N VAL A 177 69.01 2.03 -66.25
CA VAL A 177 68.38 0.88 -66.91
C VAL A 177 67.88 1.24 -68.31
N ASP A 178 67.26 2.40 -68.49
CA ASP A 178 66.79 2.86 -69.79
C ASP A 178 67.96 3.12 -70.76
N GLU A 179 69.07 3.68 -70.27
CA GLU A 179 70.29 3.91 -71.05
C GLU A 179 70.97 2.61 -71.50
N LEU A 180 71.11 1.64 -70.58
CA LEU A 180 71.63 0.31 -70.92
C LEU A 180 70.72 -0.40 -71.92
N ARG A 181 69.39 -0.27 -71.77
CA ARG A 181 68.43 -0.84 -72.72
C ARG A 181 68.58 -0.24 -74.11
N ALA A 182 68.78 1.08 -74.21
CA ALA A 182 69.02 1.77 -75.48
C ALA A 182 70.33 1.30 -76.15
N SER A 183 71.40 1.19 -75.36
CA SER A 183 72.72 0.73 -75.82
C SER A 183 72.67 -0.72 -76.33
N LEU A 184 71.98 -1.60 -75.60
CA LEU A 184 71.75 -2.99 -76.03
C LEU A 184 70.93 -3.08 -77.33
N ALA A 185 69.90 -2.24 -77.49
CA ALA A 185 69.11 -2.19 -78.70
C ALA A 185 69.92 -1.74 -79.92
N ALA A 186 70.85 -0.79 -79.75
CA ALA A 186 71.78 -0.36 -80.79
C ALA A 186 72.74 -1.50 -81.18
N GLN A 187 73.37 -2.14 -80.20
CA GLN A 187 74.29 -3.28 -80.43
C GLN A 187 73.59 -4.46 -81.14
N LYS A 188 72.33 -4.73 -80.80
CA LYS A 188 71.52 -5.76 -81.46
C LYS A 188 71.20 -5.45 -82.92
N LYS A 189 71.11 -4.17 -83.30
CA LYS A 189 70.94 -3.75 -84.71
C LYS A 189 72.24 -3.95 -85.49
N GLU A 190 73.37 -3.56 -84.91
CA GLU A 190 74.70 -3.68 -85.52
C GLU A 190 75.06 -5.15 -85.79
N THR A 191 74.85 -6.04 -84.81
CA THR A 191 75.08 -7.49 -84.96
C THR A 191 74.11 -8.17 -85.95
N ARG A 192 72.92 -7.61 -86.21
CA ARG A 192 72.00 -8.10 -87.26
C ARG A 192 72.40 -7.64 -88.66
N ILE A 193 73.04 -6.49 -88.79
CA ILE A 193 73.58 -5.99 -90.07
C ILE A 193 74.76 -6.86 -90.50
N CYS A 194 75.65 -7.25 -89.59
CA CYS A 194 76.77 -8.15 -89.87
C CYS A 194 76.37 -9.60 -90.19
N ARG A 195 75.14 -10.04 -89.87
CA ARG A 195 74.64 -11.40 -90.18
C ARG A 195 73.84 -11.50 -91.48
N ARG A 196 73.62 -10.39 -92.19
CA ARG A 196 72.86 -10.33 -93.45
C ARG A 196 73.71 -9.93 -94.66
N ALA A 197 75.01 -9.73 -94.48
CA ALA A 197 76.02 -9.64 -95.54
C ALA A 197 76.68 -11.01 -95.72
#